data_AF-A0A0Q9ZHT5-F1
#
_entry.id   AF-A0A0Q9ZHT5-F1
#
_cell.length_a   1.000
_cell.length_b   1.000
_cell.length_c   1.000
_cell.angle_alpha   90.00
_cell.angle_beta   90.00
_cell.angle_gamma   90.00
#
_symmetry.space_group_name_H-M   'P 1'
#
loop_
_entity.id
_entity.type
_entity.pdbx_description
1 polymer ?
#
loop_
_entity_poly.entity_id
_entity_poly.type
_entity_poly.pdbx_seq_one_letter_code
_entity_poly.pdbx_strand_id
1 'polypeptide(L)'
;MAHLLESMAYVGDTPWHGLGQELSPKQPIEVWAREAGMDWRIESSDVSYMATNDKGQNLIMPFDNNKVLYRSDNLEPLSVVSQRYQEVQPNEILEFYRDLTEQADFELETAGVLKGGRKFWALARTGQSATLRGGDVSHGYLLLATACDGTLATTAQFTNIRVVCNNTLAISLADGSGGVVKVPHSTTFDADKVKQQLGVSVSQWDNFNYEMKQLTNRRVTQAEAANYLNRVFNDVKDDGLILFNTAKKEKEAVPNARAMNQVMTMFNGQGRGADLDSAKDTAYGLLSAMTEFVDHERRAMSQDHRLDSAWFGAGAKLKDKSLDEALRLIA
;
A
#
# COMPACT_ATOMS: atom_id res chain seq x y z
N MET A 1 20.21 14.12 4.40
CA MET A 1 19.51 12.84 4.59
C MET A 1 18.92 12.48 3.24
N ALA A 2 19.31 11.34 2.66
CA ALA A 2 18.84 10.96 1.32
C ALA A 2 17.33 10.67 1.40
N HIS A 3 16.54 11.47 0.69
CA HIS A 3 15.14 11.18 0.43
C HIS A 3 15.11 9.86 -0.37
N LEU A 4 14.32 8.87 0.06
CA LEU A 4 14.17 7.56 -0.60
C LEU A 4 12.97 7.53 -1.55
N LEU A 5 12.18 8.61 -1.61
CA LEU A 5 11.33 8.90 -2.75
C LEU A 5 12.22 9.60 -3.77
N GLU A 6 12.46 8.91 -4.87
CA GLU A 6 13.33 9.42 -5.91
C GLU A 6 12.55 10.39 -6.80
N SER A 7 11.33 10.00 -7.15
CA SER A 7 10.41 10.77 -7.99
C SER A 7 9.01 10.17 -7.90
N MET A 8 8.01 11.02 -8.09
CA MET A 8 6.61 10.62 -8.25
C MET A 8 5.87 11.69 -9.04
N ALA A 9 4.82 11.29 -9.75
CA ALA A 9 3.90 12.19 -10.42
C ALA A 9 2.47 11.95 -9.93
N TYR A 10 1.63 12.98 -10.02
CA TYR A 10 0.24 12.91 -9.58
C TYR A 10 -0.70 13.83 -10.35
N VAL A 11 -1.99 13.53 -10.33
CA VAL A 11 -3.08 14.37 -10.84
C VAL A 11 -4.06 14.65 -9.69
N GLY A 12 -4.58 15.87 -9.63
CA GLY A 12 -5.62 16.24 -8.67
C GLY A 12 -5.06 16.67 -7.32
N ASP A 13 -5.68 16.19 -6.24
CA ASP A 13 -5.27 16.57 -4.88
C ASP A 13 -3.85 16.07 -4.60
N THR A 14 -3.03 16.96 -4.03
CA THR A 14 -1.65 16.63 -3.71
C THR A 14 -1.59 15.39 -2.81
N PRO A 15 -1.02 14.28 -3.31
CA PRO A 15 -0.91 13.07 -2.53
C PRO A 15 0.19 13.26 -1.49
N TRP A 16 -0.07 12.81 -0.27
CA TRP A 16 0.89 12.92 0.83
C TRP A 16 1.34 14.38 1.06
N HIS A 17 2.40 14.61 1.84
CA HIS A 17 2.80 15.93 2.35
C HIS A 17 3.42 16.89 1.31
N GLY A 18 2.93 16.94 0.07
CA GLY A 18 3.38 17.94 -0.92
C GLY A 18 4.52 17.51 -1.84
N LEU A 19 4.75 16.21 -2.03
CA LEU A 19 5.85 15.69 -2.86
C LEU A 19 5.32 15.22 -4.22
N GLY A 20 6.11 15.43 -5.27
CA GLY A 20 5.83 14.95 -6.62
C GLY A 20 5.64 16.05 -7.66
N GLN A 21 5.58 15.63 -8.92
CA GLN A 21 5.26 16.48 -10.06
C GLN A 21 3.76 16.44 -10.33
N GLU A 22 3.12 17.60 -10.26
CA GLU A 22 1.70 17.72 -10.64
C GLU A 22 1.57 17.65 -12.16
N LEU A 23 0.69 16.79 -12.62
CA LEU A 23 0.32 16.60 -14.01
C LEU A 23 -1.09 17.11 -14.25
N SER A 24 -1.35 17.56 -15.48
CA SER A 24 -2.74 17.73 -15.91
C SER A 24 -3.41 16.36 -16.10
N PRO A 25 -4.74 16.27 -16.00
CA PRO A 25 -5.44 15.01 -16.24
C PRO A 25 -5.20 14.46 -17.65
N LYS A 26 -5.28 13.12 -17.78
CA LYS A 26 -5.23 12.39 -19.07
C LYS A 26 -3.94 12.60 -19.86
N GLN A 27 -2.82 12.80 -19.15
CA GLN A 27 -1.50 12.80 -19.77
C GLN A 27 -1.15 11.39 -20.28
N PRO A 28 -0.43 11.30 -21.41
CA PRO A 28 -0.01 10.03 -21.98
C PRO A 28 1.05 9.36 -21.10
N ILE A 29 1.18 8.03 -21.20
CA ILE A 29 2.08 7.22 -20.35
C ILE A 29 3.54 7.69 -20.43
N GLU A 30 3.98 8.21 -21.56
CA GLU A 30 5.34 8.70 -21.74
C GLU A 30 5.64 9.93 -20.87
N VAL A 31 4.63 10.75 -20.58
CA VAL A 31 4.75 11.85 -19.61
C VAL A 31 4.81 11.30 -18.20
N TRP A 32 3.99 10.30 -17.87
CA TRP A 32 4.07 9.61 -16.58
C TRP A 32 5.44 8.97 -16.35
N ALA A 33 5.99 8.28 -17.36
CA ALA A 33 7.30 7.65 -17.26
C ALA A 33 8.38 8.67 -16.90
N ARG A 34 8.36 9.84 -17.52
CA ARG A 34 9.34 10.89 -17.24
C ARG A 34 9.14 11.53 -15.86
N GLU A 35 7.93 12.02 -15.59
CA GLU A 35 7.66 12.85 -14.40
C GLU A 35 7.58 12.01 -13.12
N ALA A 36 7.22 10.73 -13.22
CA ALA A 36 7.32 9.77 -12.12
C ALA A 36 8.71 9.14 -11.97
N GLY A 37 9.67 9.50 -12.85
CA GLY A 37 11.06 8.99 -12.90
C GLY A 37 11.18 7.48 -13.12
N MET A 38 10.33 6.96 -13.99
CA MET A 38 10.29 5.58 -14.48
C MET A 38 10.84 5.45 -15.92
N ASP A 39 11.35 6.53 -16.53
CA ASP A 39 11.91 6.57 -17.90
C ASP A 39 13.36 6.02 -17.96
N TRP A 40 13.51 4.75 -17.58
CA TRP A 40 14.77 4.00 -17.62
C TRP A 40 14.48 2.50 -17.60
N ARG A 41 15.49 1.67 -17.89
CA ARG A 41 15.38 0.21 -17.91
C ARG A 41 16.23 -0.43 -16.84
N ILE A 42 15.71 -1.51 -16.27
CA ILE A 42 16.50 -2.43 -15.46
C ILE A 42 17.34 -3.26 -16.43
N GLU A 43 18.65 -3.09 -16.34
CA GLU A 43 19.64 -3.89 -17.06
C GLU A 43 20.26 -4.90 -16.09
N SER A 44 20.90 -5.95 -16.61
CA SER A 44 21.56 -6.95 -15.78
C SER A 44 22.97 -7.31 -16.24
N SER A 45 23.81 -7.72 -15.30
CA SER A 45 25.17 -8.19 -15.55
C SER A 45 25.54 -9.30 -14.57
N ASP A 46 26.47 -10.16 -14.96
CA ASP A 46 27.02 -11.19 -14.07
C ASP A 46 27.72 -10.56 -12.87
N VAL A 47 27.59 -11.22 -11.71
CA VAL A 47 28.25 -10.80 -10.47
C VAL A 47 29.65 -11.41 -10.40
N SER A 48 30.62 -10.58 -10.03
CA SER A 48 31.96 -11.03 -9.63
C SER A 48 32.32 -10.45 -8.27
N TYR A 49 33.10 -11.18 -7.48
CA TYR A 49 33.57 -10.74 -6.16
C TYR A 49 35.10 -10.77 -6.08
N MET A 50 35.65 -9.87 -5.27
CA MET A 50 37.08 -9.86 -4.96
C MET A 50 37.35 -10.84 -3.82
N ALA A 51 38.23 -11.80 -4.05
CA ALA A 51 38.74 -12.70 -3.03
C ALA A 51 40.24 -12.52 -2.86
N THR A 52 40.74 -12.69 -1.63
CA THR A 52 42.18 -12.75 -1.37
C THR A 52 42.54 -14.19 -1.01
N ASN A 53 43.48 -14.78 -1.75
CA ASN A 53 43.95 -16.14 -1.45
C ASN A 53 44.95 -16.15 -0.28
N ASP A 54 45.33 -17.35 0.18
CA ASP A 54 46.29 -17.53 1.29
C ASP A 54 47.69 -16.93 1.01
N LYS A 55 47.99 -16.59 -0.26
CA LYS A 55 49.23 -15.95 -0.68
C LYS A 55 49.12 -14.42 -0.74
N GLY A 56 48.00 -13.85 -0.31
CA GLY A 56 47.75 -12.40 -0.32
C GLY A 56 47.46 -11.80 -1.70
N GLN A 57 47.16 -12.62 -2.71
CA GLN A 57 46.83 -12.15 -4.06
C GLN A 57 45.33 -11.89 -4.17
N ASN A 58 44.96 -10.75 -4.77
CA ASN A 58 43.57 -10.42 -5.07
C ASN A 58 43.15 -11.06 -6.39
N LEU A 59 42.06 -11.83 -6.34
CA LEU A 59 41.45 -12.54 -7.46
C LEU A 59 40.04 -12.01 -7.69
N ILE A 60 39.63 -11.92 -8.95
CA ILE A 60 38.23 -11.66 -9.32
C ILE A 60 37.60 -13.02 -9.61
N MET A 61 36.65 -13.41 -8.77
CA MET A 61 35.95 -14.69 -8.85
C MET A 61 34.53 -14.45 -9.36
N PRO A 62 34.04 -15.25 -10.32
CA PRO A 62 32.65 -15.14 -10.75
C PRO A 62 31.72 -15.70 -9.68
N PHE A 63 30.49 -15.18 -9.62
CA PHE A 63 29.41 -15.71 -8.80
C PHE A 63 28.23 -16.12 -9.69
N ASP A 64 28.44 -17.21 -10.44
CA ASP A 64 27.64 -17.61 -11.62
C ASP A 64 26.13 -17.74 -11.36
N ASN A 65 25.71 -18.03 -10.14
CA ASN A 65 24.30 -18.22 -9.79
C ASN A 65 23.54 -16.90 -9.60
N ASN A 66 24.23 -15.76 -9.71
CA ASN A 66 23.68 -14.45 -9.42
C ASN A 66 24.01 -13.42 -10.50
N LYS A 67 23.03 -12.54 -10.76
CA LYS A 67 23.17 -11.34 -11.57
C LYS A 67 22.91 -10.11 -10.72
N VAL A 68 23.56 -9.01 -11.04
CA VAL A 68 23.24 -7.68 -10.50
C VAL A 68 22.25 -7.02 -11.46
N LEU A 69 21.19 -6.47 -10.91
CA LEU A 69 20.28 -5.56 -11.59
C LEU A 69 20.76 -4.13 -11.35
N TYR A 70 20.77 -3.31 -12.38
CA TYR A 70 21.19 -1.90 -12.30
C TYR A 70 20.38 -1.04 -13.26
N ARG A 71 20.39 0.27 -13.05
CA ARG A 71 19.63 1.19 -13.90
C ARG A 71 20.39 1.55 -15.17
N SER A 72 19.70 1.61 -16.29
CA SER A 72 20.30 1.99 -17.58
C SER A 72 20.75 3.46 -17.65
N ASP A 73 20.14 4.34 -16.86
CA ASP A 73 20.32 5.80 -16.94
C ASP A 73 21.56 6.30 -16.18
N ASN A 74 21.84 5.71 -15.02
CA ASN A 74 22.92 6.15 -14.12
C ASN A 74 23.88 5.02 -13.68
N LEU A 75 23.61 3.76 -14.10
CA LEU A 75 24.37 2.56 -13.74
C LEU A 75 24.38 2.24 -12.24
N GLU A 76 23.49 2.83 -11.44
CA GLU A 76 23.40 2.53 -10.02
C GLU A 76 22.88 1.10 -9.80
N PRO A 77 23.51 0.33 -8.89
CA PRO A 77 23.09 -1.02 -8.60
C PRO A 77 21.78 -1.01 -7.81
N LEU A 78 20.85 -1.85 -8.23
CA LEU A 78 19.54 -2.01 -7.59
C LEU A 78 19.57 -3.19 -6.61
N SER A 79 19.89 -4.39 -7.09
CA SER A 79 19.91 -5.60 -6.27
C SER A 79 20.73 -6.72 -6.90
N VAL A 80 21.19 -7.66 -6.08
CA VAL A 80 21.75 -8.94 -6.54
C VAL A 80 20.66 -10.00 -6.42
N VAL A 81 20.34 -10.64 -7.53
CA VAL A 81 19.27 -11.63 -7.64
C VAL A 81 19.79 -12.92 -8.26
N SER A 82 19.02 -14.00 -8.17
CA SER A 82 19.37 -15.25 -8.86
C SER A 82 19.32 -15.09 -10.38
N GLN A 83 20.06 -15.90 -11.13
CA GLN A 83 19.99 -15.90 -12.60
C GLN A 83 18.58 -16.15 -13.16
N ARG A 84 17.72 -16.85 -12.41
CA ARG A 84 16.34 -17.15 -12.84
C ARG A 84 15.35 -16.01 -12.60
N TYR A 85 15.78 -14.96 -11.90
CA TYR A 85 14.91 -13.83 -11.56
C TYR A 85 14.40 -13.14 -12.82
N GLN A 86 13.09 -12.95 -12.88
CA GLN A 86 12.37 -12.24 -13.93
C GLN A 86 12.02 -10.85 -13.42
N GLU A 87 12.81 -9.86 -13.82
CA GLU A 87 12.52 -8.47 -13.57
C GLU A 87 11.26 -8.01 -14.31
N VAL A 88 10.53 -7.08 -13.70
CA VAL A 88 9.45 -6.32 -14.37
C VAL A 88 9.97 -4.90 -14.54
N GLN A 89 9.96 -4.42 -15.77
CA GLN A 89 10.48 -3.11 -16.14
C GLN A 89 9.56 -1.99 -15.63
N PRO A 90 10.10 -0.82 -15.26
CA PRO A 90 9.28 0.32 -14.87
C PRO A 90 8.22 0.68 -15.93
N ASN A 91 8.59 0.66 -17.21
CA ASN A 91 7.65 0.92 -18.29
C ASN A 91 6.50 -0.10 -18.35
N GLU A 92 6.73 -1.38 -18.04
CA GLU A 92 5.67 -2.41 -18.03
C GLU A 92 4.60 -2.12 -16.97
N ILE A 93 4.96 -1.43 -15.87
CA ILE A 93 4.00 -1.02 -14.83
C ILE A 93 3.05 0.06 -15.35
N LEU A 94 3.54 1.00 -16.16
CA LEU A 94 2.69 2.05 -16.75
C LEU A 94 1.90 1.52 -17.95
N GLU A 95 2.54 0.73 -18.81
CA GLU A 95 1.90 0.07 -19.97
C GLU A 95 0.74 -0.84 -19.57
N PHE A 96 0.79 -1.44 -18.37
CA PHE A 96 -0.33 -2.17 -17.80
C PHE A 96 -1.64 -1.37 -17.81
N TYR A 97 -1.59 -0.04 -17.70
CA TYR A 97 -2.76 0.81 -17.66
C TYR A 97 -3.18 1.39 -19.02
N ARG A 98 -2.41 1.18 -20.11
CA ARG A 98 -2.66 1.84 -21.40
C ARG A 98 -4.06 1.55 -21.92
N ASP A 99 -4.38 0.28 -22.12
CA ASP A 99 -5.71 -0.18 -22.54
C ASP A 99 -6.80 0.14 -21.51
N LEU A 100 -6.51 0.07 -20.21
CA LEU A 100 -7.48 0.42 -19.16
C LEU A 100 -7.87 1.89 -19.25
N THR A 101 -6.94 2.79 -19.54
CA THR A 101 -7.20 4.23 -19.68
C THR A 101 -7.75 4.63 -21.05
N GLU A 102 -7.42 3.89 -22.10
CA GLU A 102 -7.91 4.15 -23.47
C GLU A 102 -9.29 3.54 -23.75
N GLN A 103 -9.60 2.39 -23.13
CA GLN A 103 -10.79 1.58 -23.45
C GLN A 103 -11.78 1.45 -22.29
N ALA A 104 -11.38 1.78 -21.06
CA ALA A 104 -12.25 1.82 -19.89
C ALA A 104 -12.17 3.19 -19.20
N ASP A 105 -13.00 3.40 -18.18
CA ASP A 105 -13.07 4.68 -17.44
C ASP A 105 -11.93 4.83 -16.42
N PHE A 106 -10.79 4.18 -16.64
CA PHE A 106 -9.66 4.29 -15.73
C PHE A 106 -8.89 5.58 -15.98
N GLU A 107 -8.47 6.23 -14.90
CA GLU A 107 -7.63 7.43 -14.96
C GLU A 107 -6.43 7.23 -14.04
N LEU A 108 -5.22 7.27 -14.61
CA LEU A 108 -3.98 7.29 -13.81
C LEU A 108 -3.99 8.55 -12.94
N GLU A 109 -3.87 8.36 -11.62
CA GLU A 109 -3.85 9.46 -10.66
C GLU A 109 -2.48 9.63 -10.01
N THR A 110 -1.73 8.55 -9.79
CA THR A 110 -0.39 8.64 -9.19
C THR A 110 0.51 7.51 -9.65
N ALA A 111 1.81 7.78 -9.78
CA ALA A 111 2.86 6.78 -10.03
C ALA A 111 4.19 7.24 -9.46
N GLY A 112 5.11 6.31 -9.18
CA GLY A 112 6.43 6.71 -8.69
C GLY A 112 7.38 5.59 -8.35
N VAL A 113 8.57 6.03 -7.92
CA VAL A 113 9.72 5.19 -7.59
C VAL A 113 10.15 5.40 -6.14
N LEU A 114 10.37 4.29 -5.44
CA LEU A 114 10.82 4.29 -4.05
C LEU A 114 12.12 3.51 -3.90
N LYS A 115 12.83 3.80 -2.80
CA LYS A 115 14.06 3.10 -2.38
C LYS A 115 15.19 3.18 -3.40
N GLY A 116 15.32 4.31 -4.12
CA GLY A 116 16.36 4.52 -5.12
C GLY A 116 16.25 3.56 -6.30
N GLY A 117 15.08 3.50 -6.93
CA GLY A 117 14.84 2.62 -8.06
C GLY A 117 14.54 1.17 -7.74
N ARG A 118 14.40 0.76 -6.46
CA ARG A 118 14.14 -0.67 -6.14
C ARG A 118 12.67 -1.07 -6.18
N LYS A 119 11.76 -0.10 -6.03
CA LYS A 119 10.31 -0.35 -6.02
C LYS A 119 9.58 0.65 -6.90
N PHE A 120 8.59 0.18 -7.63
CA PHE A 120 7.79 0.99 -8.54
C PHE A 120 6.32 0.69 -8.34
N TRP A 121 5.50 1.68 -8.63
CA TRP A 121 4.06 1.54 -8.52
C TRP A 121 3.33 2.56 -9.40
N ALA A 122 2.11 2.21 -9.76
CA ALA A 122 1.15 3.13 -10.36
C ALA A 122 -0.25 2.82 -9.81
N LEU A 123 -1.09 3.85 -9.73
CA LEU A 123 -2.43 3.81 -9.18
C LEU A 123 -3.37 4.53 -10.14
N ALA A 124 -4.39 3.81 -10.60
CA ALA A 124 -5.44 4.38 -11.44
C ALA A 124 -6.78 4.31 -10.73
N ARG A 125 -7.55 5.40 -10.80
CA ARG A 125 -8.96 5.42 -10.42
C ARG A 125 -9.75 4.63 -11.45
N THR A 126 -10.71 3.82 -11.02
CA THR A 126 -11.43 2.89 -11.91
C THR A 126 -12.73 3.43 -12.50
N GLY A 127 -13.07 4.70 -12.20
CA GLY A 127 -14.39 5.28 -12.46
C GLY A 127 -15.47 4.82 -11.48
N GLN A 128 -15.26 3.74 -10.73
CA GLN A 128 -16.21 3.25 -9.75
C GLN A 128 -16.21 4.10 -8.47
N SER A 129 -17.39 4.30 -7.89
CA SER A 129 -17.54 5.00 -6.63
C SER A 129 -18.71 4.45 -5.82
N ALA A 130 -18.64 4.65 -4.51
CA ALA A 130 -19.71 4.32 -3.58
C ALA A 130 -20.02 5.52 -2.70
N THR A 131 -21.30 5.86 -2.62
CA THR A 131 -21.83 6.81 -1.64
C THR A 131 -22.16 6.06 -0.35
N LEU A 132 -21.50 6.46 0.73
CA LEU A 132 -21.73 6.03 2.09
C LEU A 132 -22.77 6.95 2.76
N ARG A 133 -23.10 6.64 4.03
CA ARG A 133 -24.06 7.41 4.80
C ARG A 133 -23.69 8.90 4.87
N GLY A 134 -24.68 9.78 4.77
CA GLY A 134 -24.48 11.23 4.84
C GLY A 134 -23.84 11.87 3.59
N GLY A 135 -23.78 11.15 2.46
CA GLY A 135 -23.23 11.67 1.21
C GLY A 135 -21.71 11.59 1.10
N ASP A 136 -21.04 10.90 2.04
CA ASP A 136 -19.61 10.62 1.98
C ASP A 136 -19.27 9.69 0.81
N VAL A 137 -18.16 9.92 0.11
CA VAL A 137 -17.83 9.23 -1.14
C VAL A 137 -16.49 8.52 -1.03
N SER A 138 -16.48 7.27 -1.49
CA SER A 138 -15.27 6.47 -1.69
C SER A 138 -15.11 6.08 -3.16
N HIS A 139 -13.91 6.26 -3.70
CA HIS A 139 -13.56 5.91 -5.08
C HIS A 139 -12.80 4.60 -5.12
N GLY A 140 -13.03 3.80 -6.17
CA GLY A 140 -12.30 2.59 -6.46
C GLY A 140 -11.03 2.86 -7.25
N TYR A 141 -9.98 2.11 -6.93
CA TYR A 141 -8.66 2.23 -7.50
C TYR A 141 -8.07 0.86 -7.79
N LEU A 142 -7.17 0.81 -8.77
CA LEU A 142 -6.32 -0.32 -9.07
C LEU A 142 -4.86 0.07 -8.90
N LEU A 143 -4.21 -0.53 -7.89
CA LEU A 143 -2.78 -0.41 -7.63
C LEU A 143 -2.05 -1.54 -8.34
N LEU A 144 -0.98 -1.23 -9.05
CA LEU A 144 0.04 -2.17 -9.49
C LEU A 144 1.36 -1.74 -8.89
N ALA A 145 2.05 -2.65 -8.21
CA ALA A 145 3.34 -2.38 -7.58
C ALA A 145 4.29 -3.57 -7.70
N THR A 146 5.59 -3.30 -7.79
CA THR A 146 6.63 -4.34 -7.87
C THR A 146 7.92 -3.90 -7.19
N ALA A 147 8.81 -4.84 -6.90
CA ALA A 147 10.17 -4.57 -6.44
C ALA A 147 11.20 -5.46 -7.12
N CYS A 148 12.26 -4.85 -7.66
CA CYS A 148 13.33 -5.59 -8.31
C CYS A 148 14.35 -6.21 -7.32
N ASP A 149 14.17 -5.97 -6.02
CA ASP A 149 15.02 -6.52 -4.95
C ASP A 149 14.45 -7.80 -4.31
N GLY A 150 13.32 -8.29 -4.80
CA GLY A 150 12.65 -9.49 -4.30
C GLY A 150 11.87 -9.29 -2.99
N THR A 151 11.78 -8.06 -2.47
CA THR A 151 11.00 -7.77 -1.25
C THR A 151 9.48 -7.70 -1.48
N LEU A 152 9.05 -7.60 -2.74
CA LEU A 152 7.65 -7.54 -3.14
C LEU A 152 7.51 -8.29 -4.48
N ALA A 153 6.54 -9.19 -4.58
CA ALA A 153 6.13 -9.75 -5.87
C ALA A 153 5.34 -8.69 -6.66
N THR A 154 5.37 -8.74 -7.99
CA THR A 154 4.51 -7.87 -8.80
C THR A 154 3.05 -8.11 -8.43
N THR A 155 2.43 -7.13 -7.79
CA THR A 155 1.13 -7.24 -7.13
C THR A 155 0.18 -6.22 -7.73
N ALA A 156 -0.91 -6.71 -8.31
CA ALA A 156 -2.04 -5.89 -8.73
C ALA A 156 -3.18 -6.08 -7.72
N GLN A 157 -3.77 -4.99 -7.24
CA GLN A 157 -4.88 -5.07 -6.29
C GLN A 157 -5.86 -3.91 -6.43
N PHE A 158 -7.13 -4.22 -6.26
CA PHE A 158 -8.13 -3.18 -6.06
C PHE A 158 -8.01 -2.61 -4.64
N THR A 159 -8.24 -1.31 -4.53
CA THR A 159 -8.20 -0.53 -3.29
C THR A 159 -9.21 0.60 -3.39
N ASN A 160 -9.54 1.26 -2.30
CA ASN A 160 -10.41 2.42 -2.31
C ASN A 160 -9.77 3.61 -1.59
N ILE A 161 -10.20 4.81 -1.92
CA ILE A 161 -9.78 6.03 -1.22
C ILE A 161 -11.04 6.79 -0.86
N ARG A 162 -11.14 7.23 0.39
CA ARG A 162 -12.20 8.10 0.87
C ARG A 162 -11.79 9.55 0.61
N VAL A 163 -12.62 10.30 -0.11
CA VAL A 163 -12.27 11.62 -0.67
C VAL A 163 -11.78 12.58 0.41
N VAL A 164 -12.48 12.65 1.54
CA VAL A 164 -12.23 13.67 2.58
C VAL A 164 -10.94 13.50 3.38
N CYS A 165 -10.25 12.37 3.26
CA CYS A 165 -9.04 12.12 4.05
C CYS A 165 -7.77 11.92 3.23
N ASN A 166 -7.86 11.73 1.91
CA ASN A 166 -6.76 11.29 1.03
C ASN A 166 -5.90 10.17 1.67
N ASN A 167 -6.52 9.31 2.47
CA ASN A 167 -5.88 8.12 3.04
C ASN A 167 -5.95 7.04 1.97
N THR A 168 -4.82 6.46 1.58
CA THR A 168 -4.85 5.29 0.70
C THR A 168 -5.30 4.10 1.53
N LEU A 169 -6.56 3.71 1.39
CA LEU A 169 -7.06 2.46 1.97
C LEU A 169 -6.52 1.29 1.16
N ALA A 170 -5.20 1.12 1.14
CA ALA A 170 -4.49 -0.08 0.67
C ALA A 170 -4.74 -1.22 1.66
N ILE A 171 -6.02 -1.51 1.86
CA ILE A 171 -6.54 -2.73 2.44
C ILE A 171 -6.66 -3.68 1.27
N SER A 172 -6.03 -4.83 1.41
CA SER A 172 -6.24 -5.93 0.48
C SER A 172 -7.72 -6.30 0.53
N LEU A 173 -8.47 -6.02 -0.55
CA LEU A 173 -9.88 -6.42 -0.70
C LEU A 173 -10.09 -7.95 -0.70
N ALA A 174 -9.05 -8.73 -0.40
CA ALA A 174 -9.07 -10.18 -0.46
C ALA A 174 -9.35 -10.80 0.91
N ASP A 175 -10.64 -10.98 1.20
CA ASP A 175 -11.08 -12.23 1.81
C ASP A 175 -11.16 -13.28 0.68
N GLY A 176 -10.19 -14.21 0.66
CA GLY A 176 -10.20 -15.36 -0.23
C GLY A 176 -9.97 -15.08 -1.73
N SER A 177 -8.70 -14.91 -2.12
CA SER A 177 -8.21 -15.10 -3.52
C SER A 177 -8.76 -14.23 -4.66
N GLY A 178 -9.59 -13.22 -4.38
CA GLY A 178 -10.31 -12.49 -5.43
C GLY A 178 -9.70 -11.15 -5.89
N GLY A 179 -9.29 -10.29 -4.94
CA GLY A 179 -9.00 -8.87 -5.23
C GLY A 179 -7.51 -8.51 -5.35
N VAL A 180 -6.62 -9.50 -5.22
CA VAL A 180 -5.17 -9.32 -5.29
C VAL A 180 -4.56 -10.40 -6.16
N VAL A 181 -3.87 -10.00 -7.22
CA VAL A 181 -3.09 -10.89 -8.08
C VAL A 181 -1.61 -10.68 -7.80
N LYS A 182 -0.89 -11.75 -7.46
CA LYS A 182 0.56 -11.72 -7.19
C LYS A 182 1.31 -12.58 -8.19
N VAL A 183 2.24 -11.96 -8.91
CA VAL A 183 3.15 -12.64 -9.84
C VAL A 183 4.54 -12.70 -9.22
N PRO A 184 5.03 -13.88 -8.80
CA PRO A 184 6.37 -14.00 -8.24
C PRO A 184 7.44 -13.78 -9.33
N HIS A 185 8.59 -13.22 -8.95
CA HIS A 185 9.73 -13.00 -9.85
C HIS A 185 10.45 -14.29 -10.30
N SER A 186 9.95 -15.46 -9.92
CA SER A 186 10.34 -16.73 -10.54
C SER A 186 9.62 -16.98 -11.88
N THR A 187 8.65 -16.14 -12.24
CA THR A 187 7.83 -16.23 -13.45
C THR A 187 7.78 -14.89 -14.16
N THR A 188 7.58 -14.91 -15.47
CA THR A 188 7.46 -13.69 -16.28
C THR A 188 6.13 -13.00 -16.03
N PHE A 189 6.16 -11.68 -15.90
CA PHE A 189 4.95 -10.87 -15.80
C PHE A 189 4.20 -10.83 -17.13
N ASP A 190 2.87 -10.98 -17.06
CA ASP A 190 1.99 -11.01 -18.21
C ASP A 190 0.77 -10.14 -17.86
N ALA A 191 0.76 -8.93 -18.40
CA ALA A 191 -0.25 -7.93 -18.08
C ALA A 191 -1.67 -8.42 -18.39
N ASP A 192 -1.86 -9.12 -19.50
CA ASP A 192 -3.18 -9.60 -19.94
C ASP A 192 -3.68 -10.71 -19.02
N LYS A 193 -2.82 -11.64 -18.61
CA LYS A 193 -3.19 -12.65 -17.60
C LYS A 193 -3.55 -12.02 -16.26
N VAL A 194 -2.80 -11.01 -15.83
CA VAL A 194 -3.09 -10.31 -14.57
C VAL A 194 -4.44 -9.59 -14.67
N LYS A 195 -4.71 -8.87 -15.76
CA LYS A 195 -6.02 -8.23 -16.01
C LYS A 195 -7.16 -9.24 -16.07
N GLN A 196 -6.95 -10.39 -16.73
CA GLN A 196 -7.95 -11.46 -16.79
C GLN A 196 -8.25 -12.03 -15.40
N GLN A 197 -7.23 -12.21 -14.55
CA GLN A 197 -7.40 -12.69 -13.18
C GLN A 197 -8.09 -11.64 -12.29
N LEU A 198 -7.78 -10.36 -12.47
CA LEU A 198 -8.54 -9.25 -11.87
C LEU A 198 -9.99 -9.20 -12.40
N GLY A 199 -10.21 -9.70 -13.62
CA GLY A 199 -11.47 -9.77 -14.36
C GLY A 199 -12.48 -10.80 -13.87
N VAL A 200 -12.27 -11.42 -12.71
CA VAL A 200 -13.37 -11.97 -11.90
C VAL A 200 -13.59 -11.02 -10.74
N SER A 201 -14.58 -10.12 -10.90
CA SER A 201 -15.54 -9.70 -9.86
C SER A 201 -15.77 -8.17 -9.74
N VAL A 202 -16.59 -7.61 -10.64
CA VAL A 202 -17.43 -6.43 -10.27
C VAL A 202 -18.17 -6.73 -8.95
N SER A 203 -18.52 -7.99 -8.71
CA SER A 203 -19.11 -8.46 -7.45
C SER A 203 -18.25 -8.26 -6.20
N GLN A 204 -16.92 -8.09 -6.29
CA GLN A 204 -16.02 -7.92 -5.15
C GLN A 204 -16.03 -6.46 -4.74
N TRP A 205 -16.04 -5.56 -5.72
CA TRP A 205 -16.28 -4.16 -5.48
C TRP A 205 -17.66 -3.95 -4.85
N ASP A 206 -18.70 -4.60 -5.38
CA ASP A 206 -20.04 -4.54 -4.81
C ASP A 206 -20.11 -5.11 -3.39
N ASN A 207 -19.48 -6.26 -3.13
CA ASN A 207 -19.43 -6.87 -1.80
C ASN A 207 -18.67 -6.00 -0.80
N PHE A 208 -17.51 -5.49 -1.18
CA PHE A 208 -16.73 -4.59 -0.34
C PHE A 208 -17.51 -3.30 -0.02
N ASN A 209 -18.16 -2.69 -1.03
CA ASN A 209 -19.01 -1.52 -0.79
C ASN A 209 -20.18 -1.84 0.13
N TYR A 210 -20.76 -3.03 0.00
CA TYR A 210 -21.80 -3.50 0.90
C TYR A 210 -21.28 -3.58 2.34
N GLU A 211 -20.14 -4.22 2.57
CA GLU A 211 -19.47 -4.29 3.88
C GLU A 211 -19.15 -2.91 4.44
N MET A 212 -18.57 -2.01 3.65
CA MET A 212 -18.27 -0.64 4.07
C MET A 212 -19.55 0.09 4.48
N LYS A 213 -20.65 -0.07 3.71
CA LYS A 213 -21.96 0.48 4.09
C LYS A 213 -22.47 -0.11 5.41
N GLN A 214 -22.30 -1.41 5.65
CA GLN A 214 -22.67 -2.00 6.94
C GLN A 214 -21.85 -1.40 8.10
N LEU A 215 -20.54 -1.21 7.91
CA LEU A 215 -19.67 -0.58 8.92
C LEU A 215 -20.11 0.86 9.25
N THR A 216 -20.62 1.61 8.28
CA THR A 216 -21.17 2.97 8.51
C THR A 216 -22.48 2.98 9.30
N ASN A 217 -23.17 1.85 9.37
CA ASN A 217 -24.40 1.69 10.15
C ASN A 217 -24.15 1.14 11.56
N ARG A 218 -23.02 0.46 11.77
CA ARG A 218 -22.64 -0.11 13.07
C ARG A 218 -22.03 0.97 13.97
N ARG A 219 -22.80 1.45 14.95
CA ARG A 219 -22.30 2.34 16.01
C ARG A 219 -21.28 1.62 16.87
N VAL A 220 -20.27 2.32 17.38
CA VAL A 220 -19.21 1.73 18.23
C VAL A 220 -19.07 2.56 19.51
N THR A 221 -19.15 1.89 20.65
CA THR A 221 -18.89 2.49 21.96
C THR A 221 -17.40 2.68 22.22
N GLN A 222 -17.04 3.55 23.15
CA GLN A 222 -15.63 3.77 23.53
C GLN A 222 -14.95 2.49 24.02
N ALA A 223 -15.69 1.60 24.70
CA ALA A 223 -15.17 0.32 25.17
C ALA A 223 -14.92 -0.67 24.01
N GLU A 224 -15.83 -0.75 23.04
CA GLU A 224 -15.65 -1.56 21.83
C GLU A 224 -14.47 -1.06 21.00
N ALA A 225 -14.33 0.27 20.82
CA ALA A 225 -13.22 0.87 20.10
C ALA A 225 -11.87 0.53 20.76
N ALA A 226 -11.78 0.63 22.09
CA ALA A 226 -10.57 0.27 22.80
C ALA A 226 -10.21 -1.23 22.69
N ASN A 227 -11.20 -2.12 22.77
CA ASN A 227 -11.00 -3.56 22.58
C ASN A 227 -10.54 -3.88 21.16
N TYR A 228 -11.17 -3.27 20.16
CA TYR A 228 -10.76 -3.35 18.76
C TYR A 228 -9.29 -2.95 18.58
N LEU A 229 -8.89 -1.78 19.09
CA LEU A 229 -7.51 -1.30 18.98
C LEU A 229 -6.53 -2.25 19.66
N ASN A 230 -6.90 -2.81 20.80
CA ASN A 230 -6.06 -3.79 21.50
C ASN A 230 -5.85 -5.07 20.66
N ARG A 231 -6.92 -5.59 20.04
CA ARG A 231 -6.82 -6.75 19.14
C ARG A 231 -5.92 -6.46 17.93
N VAL A 232 -6.13 -5.31 17.29
CA VAL A 232 -5.35 -4.87 16.13
C VAL A 232 -3.86 -4.72 16.45
N PHE A 233 -3.51 -3.97 17.51
CA PHE A 233 -2.10 -3.67 17.84
C PHE A 233 -1.36 -4.78 18.58
N ASN A 234 -2.04 -5.56 19.43
CA ASN A 234 -1.38 -6.47 20.38
C ASN A 234 -1.64 -7.96 20.11
N ASP A 235 -2.41 -8.29 19.07
CA ASP A 235 -2.69 -9.69 18.67
C ASP A 235 -3.27 -10.55 19.79
N VAL A 236 -4.09 -9.92 20.64
CA VAL A 236 -4.82 -10.61 21.70
C VAL A 236 -5.94 -11.42 21.06
N LYS A 237 -5.76 -12.73 21.02
CA LYS A 237 -6.74 -13.69 20.47
C LYS A 237 -7.93 -13.98 21.39
N ASP A 238 -7.99 -13.33 22.55
CA ASP A 238 -8.96 -13.67 23.59
C ASP A 238 -10.18 -12.73 23.53
N ASP A 239 -11.39 -13.32 23.56
CA ASP A 239 -12.67 -12.60 23.57
C ASP A 239 -13.00 -11.95 24.92
N GLY A 240 -12.05 -11.94 25.85
CA GLY A 240 -12.16 -11.25 27.12
C GLY A 240 -12.27 -9.73 26.92
N LEU A 241 -13.48 -9.19 27.12
CA LEU A 241 -13.68 -7.76 27.33
C LEU A 241 -12.68 -7.24 28.36
N ILE A 242 -11.81 -6.32 27.97
CA ILE A 242 -11.05 -5.56 28.96
C ILE A 242 -12.04 -4.60 29.62
N LEU A 243 -12.55 -4.99 30.79
CA LEU A 243 -13.20 -4.04 31.69
C LEU A 243 -12.14 -3.00 32.06
N PHE A 244 -12.33 -1.75 31.62
CA PHE A 244 -11.55 -0.58 32.05
C PHE A 244 -11.63 -0.27 33.56
N ASN A 245 -12.24 -1.16 34.36
CA ASN A 245 -12.42 -1.00 35.79
C ASN A 245 -12.17 -2.31 36.54
N THR A 246 -10.91 -2.74 36.62
CA THR A 246 -10.45 -3.47 37.80
C THR A 246 -9.11 -2.93 38.24
N ALA A 247 -9.18 -2.13 39.31
CA ALA A 247 -8.04 -1.73 40.10
C ALA A 247 -7.35 -2.98 40.67
N LYS A 248 -6.39 -3.54 39.92
CA LYS A 248 -5.35 -4.40 40.45
C LYS A 248 -4.01 -3.97 39.87
N LYS A 249 -3.25 -3.28 40.74
CA LYS A 249 -1.80 -3.04 40.66
C LYS A 249 -1.15 -4.36 40.20
N GLU A 250 -0.61 -4.45 39.00
CA GLU A 250 0.67 -3.90 38.56
C GLU A 250 0.53 -3.24 37.17
N LYS A 251 1.01 -1.99 37.02
CA LYS A 251 1.02 -1.27 35.74
C LYS A 251 2.08 -1.89 34.82
N GLU A 252 1.81 -3.07 34.27
CA GLU A 252 2.46 -3.44 33.03
C GLU A 252 2.04 -2.40 31.99
N ALA A 253 3.03 -1.73 31.39
CA ALA A 253 2.77 -0.74 30.36
C ALA A 253 2.04 -1.46 29.21
N VAL A 254 0.79 -1.07 28.95
CA VAL A 254 0.02 -1.62 27.83
C VAL A 254 0.85 -1.43 26.55
N PRO A 255 1.25 -2.51 25.87
CA PRO A 255 2.02 -2.39 24.65
C PRO A 255 1.25 -1.53 23.64
N ASN A 256 1.96 -0.68 22.90
CA ASN A 256 1.39 0.23 21.89
C ASN A 256 0.37 1.27 22.41
N ALA A 257 0.26 1.52 23.73
CA ALA A 257 -0.69 2.48 24.31
C ALA A 257 -0.67 3.87 23.65
N ARG A 258 0.51 4.36 23.26
CA ARG A 258 0.63 5.66 22.56
C ARG A 258 -0.06 5.64 21.20
N ALA A 259 0.15 4.59 20.40
CA ALA A 259 -0.46 4.44 19.09
C ALA A 259 -1.98 4.29 19.20
N MET A 260 -2.44 3.45 20.14
CA MET A 260 -3.87 3.28 20.43
C MET A 260 -4.53 4.60 20.83
N ASN A 261 -3.89 5.37 21.72
CA ASN A 261 -4.43 6.68 22.13
C ASN A 261 -4.50 7.66 20.95
N GLN A 262 -3.51 7.69 20.06
CA GLN A 262 -3.55 8.55 18.87
C GLN A 262 -4.72 8.19 17.95
N VAL A 263 -4.92 6.90 17.67
CA VAL A 263 -6.07 6.44 16.86
C VAL A 263 -7.39 6.77 17.56
N MET A 264 -7.47 6.56 18.87
CA MET A 264 -8.67 6.87 19.64
C MET A 264 -9.00 8.37 19.61
N THR A 265 -7.97 9.23 19.67
CA THR A 265 -8.13 10.68 19.49
C THR A 265 -8.65 11.03 18.10
N MET A 266 -8.16 10.38 17.04
CA MET A 266 -8.68 10.58 15.67
C MET A 266 -10.13 10.13 15.55
N PHE A 267 -10.45 8.94 16.07
CA PHE A 267 -11.82 8.41 16.10
C PHE A 267 -12.79 9.34 16.83
N ASN A 268 -12.33 9.98 17.90
CA ASN A 268 -13.11 10.92 18.72
C ASN A 268 -13.20 12.36 18.14
N GLY A 269 -13.05 12.51 16.81
CA GLY A 269 -13.31 13.77 16.11
C GLY A 269 -12.06 14.55 15.67
N GLN A 270 -10.84 14.11 16.02
CA GLN A 270 -9.62 14.78 15.53
C GLN A 270 -9.12 14.22 14.19
N GLY A 271 -9.69 13.11 13.71
CA GLY A 271 -9.35 12.52 12.42
C GLY A 271 -10.07 13.22 11.28
N ARG A 272 -9.51 13.09 10.07
CA ARG A 272 -10.07 13.65 8.84
C ARG A 272 -11.42 13.01 8.54
N GLY A 273 -12.46 13.84 8.48
CA GLY A 273 -13.83 13.38 8.24
C GLY A 273 -14.41 12.52 9.37
N ALA A 274 -13.87 12.60 10.59
CA ALA A 274 -14.39 11.89 11.76
C ALA A 274 -15.79 12.37 12.17
N ASP A 275 -16.15 13.63 11.87
CA ASP A 275 -17.46 14.21 12.17
C ASP A 275 -18.56 13.86 11.15
N LEU A 276 -18.21 13.20 10.03
CA LEU A 276 -19.19 12.81 9.02
C LEU A 276 -20.11 11.71 9.52
N ASP A 277 -21.35 11.70 9.05
CA ASP A 277 -22.37 10.71 9.48
C ASP A 277 -21.96 9.25 9.22
N SER A 278 -21.15 9.02 8.18
CA SER A 278 -20.55 7.71 7.86
C SER A 278 -19.51 7.24 8.86
N ALA A 279 -18.85 8.16 9.59
CA ALA A 279 -17.68 7.89 10.41
C ALA A 279 -17.96 8.08 11.90
N LYS A 280 -18.62 9.17 12.30
CA LYS A 280 -18.81 9.57 13.69
C LYS A 280 -19.39 8.43 14.52
N ASP A 281 -18.66 7.97 15.53
CA ASP A 281 -19.07 6.86 16.41
C ASP A 281 -19.46 5.56 15.67
N THR A 282 -18.86 5.26 14.51
CA THR A 282 -19.14 4.04 13.72
C THR A 282 -17.92 3.15 13.57
N ALA A 283 -18.12 1.87 13.21
CA ALA A 283 -17.04 0.96 12.88
C ALA A 283 -16.24 1.45 11.66
N TYR A 284 -16.91 2.07 10.69
CA TYR A 284 -16.23 2.68 9.53
C TYR A 284 -15.34 3.86 9.93
N GLY A 285 -15.77 4.69 10.89
CA GLY A 285 -14.95 5.78 11.42
C GLY A 285 -13.72 5.27 12.18
N LEU A 286 -13.85 4.16 12.90
CA LEU A 286 -12.73 3.52 13.59
C LEU A 286 -11.70 2.94 12.60
N LEU A 287 -12.18 2.29 11.53
CA LEU A 287 -11.34 1.84 10.42
C LEU A 287 -10.64 3.04 9.75
N SER A 288 -11.38 4.11 9.46
CA SER A 288 -10.85 5.34 8.87
C SER A 288 -9.73 5.94 9.73
N ALA A 289 -9.93 6.04 11.05
CA ALA A 289 -8.93 6.53 12.00
C ALA A 289 -7.67 5.66 12.04
N MET A 290 -7.82 4.33 11.98
CA MET A 290 -6.66 3.42 11.89
C MET A 290 -5.85 3.65 10.61
N THR A 291 -6.53 3.89 9.50
CA THR A 291 -5.89 4.03 8.20
C THR A 291 -5.18 5.37 8.09
N GLU A 292 -5.79 6.44 8.61
CA GLU A 292 -5.15 7.74 8.78
C GLU A 292 -3.91 7.64 9.65
N PHE A 293 -4.00 6.93 10.78
CA PHE A 293 -2.86 6.73 11.66
C PHE A 293 -1.71 6.02 10.94
N VAL A 294 -1.99 4.94 10.21
CA VAL A 294 -0.96 4.18 9.47
C VAL A 294 -0.30 5.04 8.39
N ASP A 295 -1.10 5.77 7.64
CA ASP A 295 -0.65 6.51 6.47
C ASP A 295 0.07 7.81 6.88
N HIS A 296 -0.41 8.53 7.90
CA HIS A 296 0.10 9.87 8.22
C HIS A 296 0.89 9.96 9.52
N GLU A 297 0.47 9.27 10.57
CA GLU A 297 0.91 9.58 11.94
C GLU A 297 1.87 8.54 12.54
N ARG A 298 1.90 7.33 11.97
CA ARG A 298 2.78 6.26 12.45
C ARG A 298 4.24 6.67 12.29
N ARG A 299 5.00 6.56 13.38
CA ARG A 299 6.42 6.91 13.38
C ARG A 299 7.19 6.03 12.39
N ALA A 300 7.98 6.67 11.53
CA ALA A 300 8.86 6.03 10.57
C ALA A 300 10.18 6.81 10.50
N MET A 301 11.22 6.16 9.96
CA MET A 301 12.56 6.78 9.81
C MET A 301 12.57 7.90 8.77
N SER A 302 11.75 7.78 7.73
CA SER A 302 11.50 8.81 6.71
C SER A 302 10.05 8.70 6.23
N GLN A 303 9.61 9.71 5.47
CA GLN A 303 8.30 9.69 4.82
C GLN A 303 8.14 8.48 3.89
N ASP A 304 9.17 8.16 3.12
CA ASP A 304 9.16 7.05 2.16
C ASP A 304 9.17 5.69 2.86
N HIS A 305 9.83 5.59 4.02
CA HIS A 305 9.69 4.41 4.88
C HIS A 305 8.27 4.25 5.41
N ARG A 306 7.55 5.37 5.66
CA ARG A 306 6.15 5.30 6.06
C ARG A 306 5.29 4.80 4.90
N LEU A 307 5.44 5.38 3.71
CA LEU A 307 4.67 5.00 2.52
C LEU A 307 4.92 3.53 2.14
N ASP A 308 6.17 3.11 2.06
CA ASP A 308 6.56 1.72 1.83
C ASP A 308 5.96 0.77 2.88
N SER A 309 5.99 1.15 4.15
CA SER A 309 5.39 0.35 5.22
C SER A 309 3.86 0.31 5.13
N ALA A 310 3.21 1.44 4.83
CA ALA A 310 1.77 1.59 4.74
C ALA A 310 1.16 0.78 3.58
N TRP A 311 1.91 0.59 2.49
CA TRP A 311 1.43 -0.14 1.31
C TRP A 311 1.94 -1.57 1.21
N PHE A 312 3.17 -1.85 1.63
CA PHE A 312 3.83 -3.13 1.36
C PHE A 312 4.41 -3.80 2.61
N GLY A 313 4.38 -3.12 3.77
CA GLY A 313 5.07 -3.57 4.97
C GLY A 313 4.14 -3.82 6.16
N ALA A 314 4.65 -3.49 7.36
CA ALA A 314 3.93 -3.69 8.61
C ALA A 314 2.73 -2.72 8.78
N GLY A 315 2.64 -1.65 7.98
CA GLY A 315 1.47 -0.78 7.92
C GLY A 315 0.33 -1.44 7.14
N ALA A 316 0.61 -2.00 5.97
CA ALA A 316 -0.38 -2.72 5.17
C ALA A 316 -1.03 -3.87 5.95
N LYS A 317 -0.22 -4.73 6.58
CA LYS A 317 -0.73 -5.81 7.45
C LYS A 317 -1.59 -5.32 8.61
N LEU A 318 -1.29 -4.12 9.14
CA LEU A 318 -2.07 -3.53 10.22
C LEU A 318 -3.42 -3.02 9.71
N LYS A 319 -3.48 -2.49 8.48
CA LYS A 319 -4.72 -2.08 7.80
C LYS A 319 -5.60 -3.28 7.45
N ASP A 320 -5.02 -4.36 6.95
CA ASP A 320 -5.76 -5.61 6.70
C ASP A 320 -6.38 -6.14 7.99
N LYS A 321 -5.59 -6.26 9.06
CA LYS A 321 -6.10 -6.69 10.37
C LYS A 321 -7.15 -5.74 10.95
N SER A 322 -6.99 -4.43 10.71
CA SER A 322 -7.93 -3.39 11.09
C SER A 322 -9.28 -3.58 10.36
N LEU A 323 -9.27 -3.98 9.09
CA LEU A 323 -10.48 -4.39 8.37
C LEU A 323 -11.12 -5.61 9.02
N ASP A 324 -10.35 -6.70 9.21
CA ASP A 324 -10.87 -7.96 9.75
C ASP A 324 -11.59 -7.75 11.09
N GLU A 325 -10.97 -7.03 12.01
CA GLU A 325 -11.59 -6.74 13.31
C GLU A 325 -12.79 -5.79 13.19
N ALA A 326 -12.87 -4.96 12.16
CA ALA A 326 -14.00 -4.07 11.94
C ALA A 326 -15.19 -4.87 11.37
N LEU A 327 -14.91 -5.78 10.44
CA LEU A 327 -15.91 -6.72 9.90
C LEU A 327 -16.46 -7.64 10.99
N ARG A 328 -15.66 -8.03 11.99
CA ARG A 328 -16.18 -8.77 13.16
C ARG A 328 -17.18 -7.99 14.01
N LEU A 329 -17.23 -6.66 13.94
CA LEU A 329 -18.23 -5.87 14.67
C LEU A 329 -19.63 -5.95 14.03
N ILE A 330 -19.72 -6.41 12.78
CA ILE A 330 -20.96 -6.57 12.02
C ILE A 330 -21.34 -8.04 11.76
N ALA A 331 -20.47 -8.99 12.11
CA ALA A 331 -20.75 -10.44 12.11
C ALA A 331 -21.57 -10.84 13.34
#